data_AF-A0A1G0FPB1-F1
#
_entry.id   AF-A0A1G0FPB1-F1
#
_cell.length_a   1.000
_cell.length_b   1.000
_cell.length_c   1.000
_cell.angle_alpha   90.00
_cell.angle_beta   90.00
_cell.angle_gamma   90.00
#
_symmetry.space_group_name_H-M   'P 1'
#
loop_
_entity.id
_entity.type
_entity.pdbx_description
1 polymer ?
#
loop_
_entity_poly.entity_id
_entity_poly.type
_entity_poly.pdbx_seq_one_letter_code
_entity_poly.pdbx_strand_id
1 'polypeptide(L)'
;MGEPVLDSQKPFRVEDHAAVVLCRTERGNLHLGLLHRGVGGSVSILHLGWEDNLAMDWKWERLWAAPAVPAERLRSVSGLCRLIWEQYQATRKFPYGLHYASQFFTPDGSLQLDPRTEAGLTCSTFALAVFRTVGIELVDIASWPVRADEDRAFLEFVRPFAATNLIATLTAEVEAGCKRVQPAEVVGACADPPPVGFTVSKANGDRAILMLDL
;
A
#
# COMPACT_ATOMS: atom_id res chain seq x y z
N MET A 1 2.07 10.30 24.26
CA MET A 1 2.07 9.96 22.82
C MET A 1 3.17 8.92 22.65
N GLY A 2 2.80 7.69 22.26
CA GLY A 2 3.76 6.59 22.13
C GLY A 2 4.51 6.72 20.81
N GLU A 3 5.82 6.51 20.83
CA GLU A 3 6.61 6.47 19.61
C GLU A 3 6.13 5.33 18.70
N PRO A 4 6.12 5.55 17.38
CA PRO A 4 5.75 4.53 16.44
C PRO A 4 6.75 3.38 16.43
N VAL A 5 6.22 2.17 16.43
CA VAL A 5 7.00 0.94 16.46
C VAL A 5 7.18 0.46 15.02
N LEU A 6 8.20 1.01 14.34
CA LEU A 6 8.75 0.44 13.10
C LEU A 6 9.70 -0.69 13.52
N ASP A 7 9.25 -1.94 13.48
CA ASP A 7 9.94 -2.99 14.23
C ASP A 7 9.99 -4.33 13.50
N SER A 8 11.15 -4.65 12.91
CA SER A 8 11.45 -5.99 12.37
C SER A 8 11.58 -7.04 13.46
N GLN A 9 11.83 -6.63 14.71
CA GLN A 9 12.23 -7.50 15.80
C GLN A 9 11.09 -7.83 16.78
N LYS A 10 10.03 -7.01 16.82
CA LYS A 10 8.85 -7.28 17.64
C LYS A 10 7.81 -8.09 16.84
N PRO A 11 7.24 -9.15 17.45
CA PRO A 11 6.18 -9.90 16.82
C PRO A 11 4.93 -9.02 16.70
N PHE A 12 4.19 -9.23 15.60
CA PHE A 12 2.84 -8.69 15.40
C PHE A 12 1.99 -8.98 16.63
N ARG A 13 1.57 -7.93 17.36
CA ARG A 13 0.97 -8.12 18.69
C ARG A 13 -0.42 -8.73 18.56
N VAL A 14 -0.92 -9.30 19.65
CA VAL A 14 -2.27 -9.91 19.65
C VAL A 14 -3.33 -8.84 19.41
N GLU A 15 -3.09 -7.63 19.92
CA GLU A 15 -3.96 -6.47 19.76
C GLU A 15 -3.94 -5.92 18.32
N ASP A 16 -2.86 -6.16 17.58
CA ASP A 16 -2.73 -5.75 16.18
C ASP A 16 -3.55 -6.71 15.30
N HIS A 17 -4.59 -6.17 14.66
CA HIS A 17 -5.42 -6.92 13.72
C HIS A 17 -4.97 -6.73 12.27
N ALA A 18 -4.37 -5.58 11.98
CA ALA A 18 -3.79 -5.27 10.68
C ALA A 18 -2.62 -4.29 10.79
N ALA A 19 -1.67 -4.38 9.86
CA ALA A 19 -0.53 -3.48 9.72
C ALA A 19 -0.12 -3.39 8.24
N VAL A 20 0.70 -2.41 7.88
CA VAL A 20 1.38 -2.40 6.59
C VAL A 20 2.74 -3.09 6.71
N VAL A 21 3.20 -3.70 5.63
CA VAL A 21 4.47 -4.42 5.52
C VAL A 21 5.30 -3.79 4.43
N LEU A 22 6.57 -3.50 4.70
CA LEU A 22 7.55 -3.03 3.72
C LEU A 22 8.62 -4.08 3.51
N CYS A 23 9.02 -4.31 2.26
CA CYS A 23 10.20 -5.11 1.93
C CYS A 23 10.94 -4.55 0.71
N ARG A 24 12.13 -5.09 0.46
CA ARG A 24 12.76 -5.06 -0.86
C ARG A 24 12.43 -6.33 -1.62
N THR A 25 12.07 -6.19 -2.89
CA THR A 25 11.91 -7.34 -3.79
C THR A 25 13.28 -7.83 -4.27
N GLU A 26 13.30 -8.97 -4.96
CA GLU A 26 14.50 -9.48 -5.66
C GLU A 26 15.06 -8.50 -6.71
N ARG A 27 14.26 -7.54 -7.16
CA ARG A 27 14.64 -6.49 -8.12
C ARG A 27 15.15 -5.22 -7.44
N GLY A 28 15.27 -5.22 -6.11
CA GLY A 28 15.78 -4.11 -5.31
C GLY A 28 14.79 -2.97 -5.05
N ASN A 29 13.63 -2.95 -5.73
CA ASN A 29 12.58 -1.97 -5.47
C ASN A 29 11.83 -2.28 -4.16
N LEU A 30 11.25 -1.25 -3.56
CA LEU A 30 10.38 -1.41 -2.40
C LEU A 30 9.01 -1.96 -2.82
N HIS A 31 8.41 -2.74 -1.92
CA HIS A 31 7.07 -3.29 -2.09
C HIS A 31 6.28 -3.22 -0.78
N LEU A 32 4.96 -3.12 -0.90
CA LEU A 32 4.04 -2.95 0.22
C LEU A 32 3.03 -4.09 0.27
N GLY A 33 2.71 -4.56 1.47
CA GLY A 33 1.60 -5.47 1.73
C GLY A 33 0.81 -5.07 2.97
N LEU A 34 -0.31 -5.76 3.20
CA LEU A 34 -1.14 -5.66 4.39
C LEU A 34 -1.00 -6.94 5.20
N LEU A 35 -0.34 -6.85 6.36
CA LEU A 35 -0.33 -7.92 7.36
C LEU A 35 -1.68 -7.92 8.05
N HIS A 36 -2.34 -9.06 8.15
CA HIS A 36 -3.64 -9.13 8.80
C HIS A 36 -3.90 -10.48 9.46
N ARG A 37 -4.76 -10.47 10.48
CA ARG A 37 -5.10 -11.65 11.27
C ARG A 37 -6.34 -12.37 10.73
N GLY A 38 -6.18 -13.62 10.32
CA GLY A 38 -7.24 -14.51 9.86
C GLY A 38 -8.07 -15.13 10.99
N VAL A 39 -9.03 -15.99 10.60
CA VAL A 39 -9.83 -16.78 11.55
C VAL A 39 -8.91 -17.73 12.32
N GLY A 40 -9.09 -17.83 13.63
CA GLY A 40 -8.25 -18.68 14.48
C GLY A 40 -6.86 -18.12 14.78
N GLY A 41 -6.60 -16.85 14.44
CA GLY A 41 -5.38 -16.14 14.82
C GLY A 41 -4.21 -16.30 13.84
N SER A 42 -4.41 -16.98 12.71
CA SER A 42 -3.41 -17.06 11.63
C SER A 42 -3.04 -15.66 11.13
N VAL A 43 -1.82 -15.50 10.64
CA VAL A 43 -1.33 -14.23 10.11
C VAL A 43 -1.01 -14.41 8.64
N SER A 44 -1.58 -13.54 7.81
CA SER A 44 -1.41 -13.53 6.36
C SER A 44 -0.95 -12.16 5.90
N ILE A 45 -0.32 -12.09 4.73
CA ILE A 45 0.01 -10.82 4.07
C ILE A 45 -0.70 -10.79 2.74
N LEU A 46 -1.61 -9.84 2.59
CA LEU A 46 -2.30 -9.56 1.34
C LEU A 46 -1.57 -8.43 0.60
N HIS A 47 -1.24 -8.62 -0.67
CA HIS A 47 -0.54 -7.60 -1.43
C HIS A 47 -0.86 -7.64 -2.91
N LEU A 48 -0.71 -6.48 -3.55
CA LEU A 48 -0.84 -6.33 -4.99
C LEU A 48 0.56 -6.32 -5.62
N GLY A 49 0.99 -7.49 -6.10
CA GLY A 49 2.29 -7.67 -6.75
C GLY A 49 2.37 -7.05 -8.15
N TRP A 50 3.56 -7.18 -8.75
CA TRP A 50 3.79 -6.80 -10.14
C TRP A 50 2.88 -7.60 -11.10
N GLU A 51 2.53 -7.03 -12.26
CA GLU A 51 1.56 -7.57 -13.23
C GLU A 51 0.17 -7.84 -12.65
N ASP A 52 -0.34 -6.87 -11.89
CA ASP A 52 -1.77 -6.82 -11.55
C ASP A 52 -2.19 -8.01 -10.68
N ASN A 53 -1.25 -8.57 -9.91
CA ASN A 53 -1.39 -9.89 -9.29
C ASN A 53 -1.66 -9.79 -7.79
N LEU A 54 -2.88 -10.08 -7.37
CA LEU A 54 -3.22 -10.21 -5.94
C LEU A 54 -2.67 -11.52 -5.38
N ALA A 55 -1.91 -11.43 -4.28
CA ALA A 55 -1.34 -12.58 -3.61
C ALA A 55 -1.57 -12.51 -2.09
N MET A 56 -1.68 -13.70 -1.48
CA MET A 56 -1.78 -13.89 -0.03
C MET A 56 -0.64 -14.79 0.44
N ASP A 57 0.58 -14.30 0.26
CA ASP A 57 1.84 -14.93 0.67
C ASP A 57 2.90 -13.84 0.94
N TRP A 58 4.05 -14.23 1.48
CA TRP A 58 5.19 -13.32 1.59
C TRP A 58 6.50 -14.08 1.69
N LYS A 59 7.50 -13.66 0.91
CA LYS A 59 8.78 -14.38 0.80
C LYS A 59 10.00 -13.53 1.15
N TRP A 60 9.82 -12.24 1.37
CA TRP A 60 10.91 -11.31 1.62
C TRP A 60 11.04 -10.95 3.09
N GLU A 61 12.26 -10.62 3.50
CA GLU A 61 12.51 -9.93 4.76
C GLU A 61 11.72 -8.63 4.82
N ARG A 62 11.23 -8.30 6.00
CA ARG A 62 10.18 -7.29 6.12
C ARG A 62 10.26 -6.48 7.40
N LEU A 63 9.85 -5.23 7.27
CA LEU A 63 9.38 -4.40 8.37
C LEU A 63 7.86 -4.34 8.33
N TRP A 64 7.25 -4.07 9.47
CA TRP A 64 5.83 -3.77 9.53
C TRP A 64 5.56 -2.60 10.47
N ALA A 65 4.44 -1.93 10.24
CA ALA A 65 3.98 -0.80 11.05
C ALA A 65 2.45 -0.86 11.17
N ALA A 66 1.94 -0.90 12.39
CA ALA A 66 0.51 -0.71 12.64
C ALA A 66 0.22 0.79 12.75
N PRO A 67 -0.79 1.32 12.04
CA PRO A 67 -1.13 2.73 12.15
C PRO A 67 -1.69 3.06 13.54
N ALA A 68 -1.47 4.29 14.01
CA ALA A 68 -1.92 4.78 15.32
C ALA A 68 -3.45 5.01 15.36
N VAL A 69 -4.23 3.93 15.24
CA VAL A 69 -5.69 3.91 15.26
C VAL A 69 -6.21 2.84 16.23
N PRO A 70 -7.46 2.93 16.71
CA PRO A 70 -8.03 1.91 17.59
C PRO A 70 -8.04 0.51 16.97
N ALA A 71 -7.76 -0.51 17.79
CA ALA A 71 -7.70 -1.91 17.36
C ALA A 71 -9.02 -2.39 16.72
N GLU A 72 -10.17 -1.84 17.14
CA GLU A 72 -11.48 -2.06 16.55
C GLU A 72 -11.50 -1.74 15.06
N ARG A 73 -10.82 -0.67 14.64
CA ARG A 73 -10.78 -0.26 13.24
C ARG A 73 -9.84 -1.15 12.43
N LEU A 74 -8.74 -1.60 13.04
CA LEU A 74 -7.82 -2.57 12.43
C LEU A 74 -8.48 -3.95 12.23
N ARG A 75 -9.46 -4.33 13.07
CA ARG A 75 -10.30 -5.52 12.82
C ARG A 75 -11.06 -5.41 11.51
N SER A 76 -11.61 -4.24 11.20
CA SER A 76 -12.31 -4.00 9.93
C SER A 76 -11.36 -4.10 8.74
N VAL A 77 -10.12 -3.60 8.86
CA VAL A 77 -9.08 -3.76 7.82
C VAL A 77 -8.82 -5.24 7.55
N SER A 78 -8.62 -6.06 8.59
CA SER A 78 -8.42 -7.50 8.43
C SER A 78 -9.63 -8.21 7.81
N GLY A 79 -10.84 -7.83 8.23
CA GLY A 79 -12.09 -8.31 7.65
C GLY A 79 -12.15 -8.04 6.15
N LEU A 80 -11.85 -6.80 5.74
CA LEU A 80 -11.85 -6.39 4.35
C LEU A 80 -10.77 -7.08 3.52
N CYS A 81 -9.56 -7.30 4.07
CA CYS A 81 -8.51 -8.06 3.38
C CYS A 81 -9.00 -9.47 2.98
N ARG A 82 -9.76 -10.14 3.87
CA ARG A 82 -10.33 -11.46 3.57
C ARG A 82 -11.39 -11.41 2.47
N LEU A 83 -12.28 -10.42 2.52
CA LEU A 83 -13.30 -10.22 1.48
C LEU A 83 -12.67 -9.95 0.10
N ILE A 84 -11.66 -9.09 0.06
CA ILE A 84 -10.88 -8.83 -1.17
C ILE A 84 -10.24 -10.13 -1.68
N TRP A 85 -9.61 -10.91 -0.79
CA TRP A 85 -9.02 -12.20 -1.18
C TRP A 85 -10.09 -13.15 -1.72
N GLU A 86 -11.20 -13.33 -1.02
CA GLU A 86 -12.31 -14.20 -1.45
C GLU A 86 -12.84 -13.81 -2.84
N GLN A 87 -12.98 -12.50 -3.08
CA GLN A 87 -13.46 -11.95 -4.34
C GLN A 87 -12.51 -12.18 -5.52
N TYR A 88 -11.20 -12.08 -5.29
CA TYR A 88 -10.20 -12.06 -6.38
C TYR A 88 -9.27 -13.26 -6.43
N GLN A 89 -9.25 -14.18 -5.46
CA GLN A 89 -8.28 -15.29 -5.43
C GLN A 89 -8.32 -16.20 -6.66
N ALA A 90 -9.45 -16.30 -7.35
CA ALA A 90 -9.61 -17.12 -8.54
C ALA A 90 -8.93 -16.51 -9.78
N THR A 91 -9.05 -15.19 -9.98
CA THR A 91 -8.46 -14.50 -11.14
C THR A 91 -7.08 -13.95 -10.82
N ARG A 92 -6.88 -13.54 -9.57
CA ARG A 92 -5.78 -12.76 -9.04
C ARG A 92 -5.52 -11.45 -9.79
N LYS A 93 -6.44 -10.98 -10.64
CA LYS A 93 -6.22 -9.81 -11.50
C LYS A 93 -6.79 -8.54 -10.88
N PHE A 94 -5.96 -7.49 -10.87
CA PHE A 94 -6.27 -6.16 -10.33
C PHE A 94 -5.78 -5.05 -11.26
N PRO A 95 -6.61 -4.07 -11.62
CA PRO A 95 -6.16 -2.98 -12.47
C PRO A 95 -5.01 -2.19 -11.80
N TYR A 96 -4.03 -1.76 -12.59
CA TYR A 96 -2.84 -1.05 -12.10
C TYR A 96 -2.77 0.39 -12.59
N GLY A 97 -2.50 1.30 -11.66
CA GLY A 97 -2.45 2.75 -11.88
C GLY A 97 -1.76 3.47 -10.73
N LEU A 98 -1.11 4.59 -11.03
CA LEU A 98 -0.35 5.42 -10.09
C LEU A 98 -1.22 6.43 -9.36
N HIS A 99 -2.27 6.93 -10.03
CA HIS A 99 -3.10 7.99 -9.48
C HIS A 99 -3.93 7.51 -8.29
N TYR A 100 -3.93 8.27 -7.20
CA TYR A 100 -4.79 8.02 -6.03
C TYR A 100 -5.69 9.22 -5.78
N ALA A 101 -7.00 9.01 -5.87
CA ALA A 101 -8.00 10.05 -5.65
C ALA A 101 -9.10 9.53 -4.72
N SER A 102 -9.99 8.70 -5.22
CA SER A 102 -11.23 8.27 -4.59
C SER A 102 -11.41 6.76 -4.50
N GLN A 103 -10.42 5.96 -4.94
CA GLN A 103 -10.50 4.49 -4.94
C GLN A 103 -10.89 3.92 -3.58
N PHE A 104 -11.83 2.99 -3.58
CA PHE A 104 -12.31 2.28 -2.40
C PHE A 104 -12.83 0.88 -2.77
N PHE A 105 -13.08 0.05 -1.76
CA PHE A 105 -13.69 -1.26 -1.92
C PHE A 105 -15.13 -1.24 -1.43
N THR A 106 -16.02 -1.95 -2.11
CA THR A 106 -17.39 -2.19 -1.63
C THR A 106 -17.40 -3.22 -0.50
N PRO A 107 -18.51 -3.33 0.27
CA PRO A 107 -18.61 -4.28 1.39
C PRO A 107 -18.46 -5.76 1.01
N ASP A 108 -18.52 -6.11 -0.27
CA ASP A 108 -18.26 -7.46 -0.80
C ASP A 108 -16.78 -7.67 -1.21
N GLY A 109 -15.93 -6.65 -1.04
CA GLY A 109 -14.51 -6.69 -1.41
C GLY A 109 -14.23 -6.29 -2.87
N SER A 110 -15.22 -5.88 -3.66
CA SER A 110 -14.99 -5.42 -5.05
C SER A 110 -14.36 -4.03 -5.09
N LEU A 111 -13.38 -3.82 -5.98
CA LEU A 111 -12.75 -2.51 -6.20
C LEU A 111 -13.67 -1.57 -6.99
N GLN A 112 -13.81 -0.33 -6.53
CA GLN A 112 -14.48 0.76 -7.23
C GLN A 112 -13.45 1.81 -7.67
N LEU A 113 -13.52 2.19 -8.95
CA LEU A 113 -12.69 3.20 -9.59
C LEU A 113 -13.58 4.22 -10.32
N ASP A 114 -13.24 5.51 -10.31
CA ASP A 114 -13.78 6.48 -11.26
C ASP A 114 -13.10 6.27 -12.63
N PRO A 115 -13.81 5.76 -13.65
CA PRO A 115 -13.22 5.41 -14.94
C PRO A 115 -12.66 6.61 -15.71
N ARG A 116 -12.93 7.85 -15.27
CA ARG A 116 -12.40 9.07 -15.91
C ARG A 116 -11.04 9.48 -15.39
N THR A 117 -10.68 9.07 -14.18
CA THR A 117 -9.50 9.58 -13.48
C THR A 117 -8.62 8.48 -12.89
N GLU A 118 -9.12 7.24 -12.77
CA GLU A 118 -8.44 6.18 -12.04
C GLU A 118 -8.27 4.94 -12.92
N ALA A 119 -7.01 4.58 -13.19
CA ALA A 119 -6.67 3.42 -14.00
C ALA A 119 -6.55 2.12 -13.19
N GLY A 120 -6.28 2.23 -11.88
CA GLY A 120 -6.02 1.08 -11.02
C GLY A 120 -5.29 1.44 -9.74
N LEU A 121 -4.55 0.48 -9.19
CA LEU A 121 -3.82 0.62 -7.93
C LEU A 121 -2.39 0.09 -8.05
N THR A 122 -1.46 0.73 -7.36
CA THR A 122 -0.15 0.16 -6.99
C THR A 122 -0.28 -0.59 -5.66
N CYS A 123 0.76 -1.29 -5.22
CA CYS A 123 0.79 -1.86 -3.86
C CYS A 123 0.55 -0.79 -2.76
N SER A 124 1.01 0.44 -2.98
CA SER A 124 0.84 1.55 -2.04
C SER A 124 -0.60 2.04 -2.01
N THR A 125 -1.16 2.35 -3.18
CA THR A 125 -2.52 2.89 -3.27
C THR A 125 -3.57 1.80 -2.98
N PHE A 126 -3.24 0.52 -3.18
CA PHE A 126 -4.02 -0.61 -2.70
C PHE A 126 -4.18 -0.58 -1.18
N ALA A 127 -3.08 -0.49 -0.43
CA ALA A 127 -3.17 -0.39 1.03
C ALA A 127 -4.01 0.82 1.45
N LEU A 128 -3.76 2.00 0.86
CA LEU A 128 -4.53 3.21 1.16
C LEU A 128 -6.03 3.04 0.87
N ALA A 129 -6.41 2.41 -0.24
CA ALA A 129 -7.81 2.12 -0.56
C ALA A 129 -8.48 1.18 0.45
N VAL A 130 -7.76 0.17 0.95
CA VAL A 130 -8.27 -0.72 2.02
C VAL A 130 -8.53 0.07 3.30
N PHE A 131 -7.57 0.90 3.74
CA PHE A 131 -7.73 1.72 4.94
C PHE A 131 -8.87 2.74 4.79
N ARG A 132 -8.93 3.45 3.65
CA ARG A 132 -10.00 4.40 3.34
C ARG A 132 -11.38 3.76 3.41
N THR A 133 -11.53 2.54 2.89
CA THR A 133 -12.82 1.82 2.87
C THR A 133 -13.39 1.63 4.27
N VAL A 134 -12.53 1.47 5.28
CA VAL A 134 -12.95 1.37 6.69
C VAL A 134 -12.89 2.73 7.43
N GLY A 135 -12.89 3.82 6.66
CA GLY A 135 -12.89 5.22 7.08
C GLY A 135 -11.54 5.73 7.60
N ILE A 136 -10.44 5.01 7.40
CA ILE A 136 -9.10 5.41 7.86
C ILE A 136 -8.39 6.10 6.69
N GLU A 137 -8.43 7.43 6.65
CA GLU A 137 -7.57 8.20 5.73
C GLU A 137 -6.14 8.21 6.28
N LEU A 138 -5.29 7.25 5.90
CA LEU A 138 -3.92 7.15 6.44
C LEU A 138 -3.06 8.38 6.10
N VAL A 139 -3.22 8.90 4.89
CA VAL A 139 -2.40 10.00 4.37
C VAL A 139 -3.27 11.17 3.97
N ASP A 140 -2.76 12.38 4.17
CA ASP A 140 -3.32 13.58 3.54
C ASP A 140 -2.76 13.70 2.12
N ILE A 141 -3.46 13.11 1.14
CA ILE A 141 -3.03 13.13 -0.26
C ILE A 141 -2.93 14.55 -0.84
N ALA A 142 -3.62 15.54 -0.27
CA ALA A 142 -3.51 16.91 -0.73
C ALA A 142 -2.08 17.46 -0.54
N SER A 143 -1.38 16.98 0.48
CA SER A 143 0.00 17.34 0.79
C SER A 143 1.06 16.66 -0.09
N TRP A 144 0.71 15.64 -0.90
CA TRP A 144 1.69 14.97 -1.77
C TRP A 144 2.13 15.87 -2.94
N PRO A 145 3.44 15.97 -3.21
CA PRO A 145 3.94 16.72 -4.36
C PRO A 145 3.79 15.91 -5.65
N VAL A 146 3.72 16.62 -6.78
CA VAL A 146 3.97 16.03 -8.10
C VAL A 146 5.48 15.87 -8.27
N ARG A 147 5.94 14.67 -8.60
CA ARG A 147 7.37 14.34 -8.69
C ARG A 147 7.74 13.85 -10.09
N ALA A 148 7.45 14.67 -11.10
CA ALA A 148 7.53 14.29 -12.50
C ALA A 148 8.86 13.62 -12.91
N ASP A 149 9.99 14.05 -12.35
CA ASP A 149 11.29 13.46 -12.69
C ASP A 149 11.54 12.12 -12.00
N GLU A 150 11.17 11.97 -10.72
CA GLU A 150 11.22 10.68 -10.01
C GLU A 150 10.23 9.68 -10.61
N ASP A 151 9.05 10.15 -11.02
CA ASP A 151 8.01 9.32 -11.60
C ASP A 151 8.38 8.90 -13.03
N ARG A 152 9.04 9.75 -13.81
CA ARG A 152 9.65 9.36 -15.10
C ARG A 152 10.77 8.33 -14.92
N ALA A 153 11.62 8.49 -13.90
CA ALA A 153 12.64 7.49 -13.58
C ALA A 153 12.01 6.14 -13.19
N PHE A 154 10.89 6.16 -12.45
CA PHE A 154 10.10 4.96 -12.17
C PHE A 154 9.56 4.32 -13.46
N LEU A 155 9.01 5.10 -14.40
CA LEU A 155 8.54 4.59 -15.70
C LEU A 155 9.67 3.88 -16.47
N GLU A 156 10.86 4.47 -16.53
CA GLU A 156 12.01 3.84 -17.18
C GLU A 156 12.46 2.55 -16.48
N PHE A 157 12.41 2.51 -15.15
CA PHE A 157 12.70 1.29 -14.38
C PHE A 157 11.71 0.16 -14.69
N VAL A 158 10.42 0.46 -14.83
CA VAL A 158 9.39 -0.57 -15.05
C VAL A 158 9.17 -0.94 -16.52
N ARG A 159 9.58 -0.08 -17.46
CA ARG A 159 9.43 -0.27 -18.91
C ARG A 159 9.86 -1.66 -19.42
N PRO A 160 10.98 -2.26 -18.97
CA PRO A 160 11.41 -3.57 -19.45
C PRO A 160 10.51 -4.73 -19.01
N PHE A 161 9.60 -4.51 -18.06
CA PHE A 161 8.81 -5.56 -17.39
C PHE A 161 7.30 -5.30 -17.43
N ALA A 162 6.85 -4.25 -18.11
CA ALA A 162 5.44 -3.89 -18.23
C ALA A 162 4.98 -4.03 -19.67
N ALA A 163 3.69 -4.38 -19.84
CA ALA A 163 3.05 -4.37 -21.15
C ALA A 163 3.00 -2.94 -21.72
N THR A 164 3.12 -2.79 -23.04
CA THR A 164 3.17 -1.50 -23.72
C THR A 164 1.96 -0.61 -23.42
N ASN A 165 0.76 -1.20 -23.34
CA ASN A 165 -0.47 -0.48 -22.99
C ASN A 165 -0.45 0.04 -21.55
N LEU A 166 0.08 -0.75 -20.60
CA LEU A 166 0.24 -0.31 -19.23
C LEU A 166 1.20 0.89 -19.16
N ILE A 167 2.35 0.82 -19.82
CA ILE A 167 3.30 1.94 -19.87
C ILE A 167 2.67 3.21 -20.46
N ALA A 168 1.85 3.10 -21.51
CA ALA A 168 1.13 4.24 -22.06
C ALA A 168 0.19 4.87 -21.03
N THR A 169 -0.57 4.06 -20.29
CA THR A 169 -1.46 4.52 -19.21
C THR A 169 -0.67 5.24 -18.10
N LEU A 170 0.40 4.62 -17.58
CA LEU A 170 1.20 5.24 -16.51
C LEU A 170 1.91 6.52 -16.98
N THR A 171 2.32 6.58 -18.25
CA THR A 171 2.91 7.79 -18.85
C THR A 171 1.88 8.93 -18.84
N ALA A 172 0.64 8.65 -19.26
CA ALA A 172 -0.43 9.65 -19.26
C ALA A 172 -0.75 10.15 -17.83
N GLU A 173 -0.74 9.28 -16.82
CA GLU A 173 -0.92 9.69 -15.42
C GLU A 173 0.23 10.61 -14.93
N VAL A 174 1.48 10.28 -15.26
CA VAL A 174 2.64 11.11 -14.89
C VAL A 174 2.59 12.46 -15.60
N GLU A 175 2.27 12.51 -16.89
CA GLU A 175 2.13 13.74 -17.66
C GLU A 175 0.97 14.62 -17.17
N ALA A 176 -0.11 14.00 -16.69
CA ALA A 176 -1.23 14.70 -16.05
C ALA A 176 -0.90 15.22 -14.63
N GLY A 177 0.29 14.92 -14.09
CA GLY A 177 0.73 15.36 -12.77
C GLY A 177 0.14 14.54 -11.63
N CYS A 178 0.08 13.20 -11.78
CA CYS A 178 -0.35 12.34 -10.69
C CYS A 178 0.52 12.49 -9.44
N LYS A 179 -0.10 12.35 -8.27
CA LYS A 179 0.58 12.32 -6.97
C LYS A 179 0.86 10.87 -6.59
N ARG A 180 1.95 10.30 -7.09
CA ARG A 180 2.32 8.92 -6.78
C ARG A 180 2.72 8.80 -5.30
N VAL A 181 2.13 7.84 -4.60
CA VAL A 181 2.52 7.47 -3.22
C VAL A 181 3.46 6.26 -3.28
N GLN A 182 4.59 6.34 -2.57
CA GLN A 182 5.59 5.26 -2.54
C GLN A 182 5.39 4.31 -1.33
N PRO A 183 5.87 3.05 -1.41
CA PRO A 183 5.71 2.08 -0.32
C PRO A 183 6.21 2.57 1.05
N ALA A 184 7.42 3.13 1.09
CA ALA A 184 8.00 3.62 2.35
C ALA A 184 7.21 4.78 2.96
N GLU A 185 6.57 5.61 2.12
CA GLU A 185 5.75 6.73 2.60
C GLU A 185 4.50 6.21 3.31
N VAL A 186 3.85 5.15 2.81
CA VAL A 186 2.70 4.52 3.49
C VAL A 186 3.10 3.95 4.84
N VAL A 187 4.25 3.29 4.93
CA VAL A 187 4.80 2.78 6.20
C VAL A 187 5.14 3.92 7.15
N GLY A 188 5.76 4.99 6.64
CA GLY A 188 6.06 6.18 7.42
C GLY A 188 4.83 6.94 7.91
N ALA A 189 3.70 6.84 7.21
CA ALA A 189 2.42 7.40 7.66
C ALA A 189 1.82 6.62 8.83
N CYS A 190 2.15 5.34 9.00
CA CYS A 190 1.68 4.57 10.16
C CYS A 190 2.33 5.02 11.47
N ALA A 191 3.37 5.85 11.39
CA ALA A 191 4.12 6.32 12.54
C ALA A 191 3.44 7.47 13.32
N ASP A 192 2.40 8.10 12.75
CA ASP A 192 1.72 9.24 13.34
C ASP A 192 0.18 9.05 13.27
N PRO A 193 -0.60 9.75 14.12
CA PRO A 193 -2.05 9.71 14.03
C PRO A 193 -2.54 10.22 12.65
N PRO A 194 -3.36 9.43 11.92
CA PRO A 194 -3.82 9.80 10.58
C PRO A 194 -4.88 10.92 10.56
N PRO A 195 -5.00 11.69 9.45
CA PRO A 195 -4.21 11.61 8.23
C PRO A 195 -2.83 12.26 8.36
N VAL A 196 -1.80 11.60 7.83
CA VAL A 196 -0.40 12.08 7.91
C VAL A 196 0.01 12.78 6.61
N GLY A 197 0.62 13.96 6.72
CA GLY A 197 1.13 14.72 5.57
C GLY A 197 2.46 14.19 5.02
N PHE A 198 2.76 14.56 3.76
CA PHE A 198 3.90 14.07 2.99
C PHE A 198 5.24 14.20 3.72
N THR A 199 5.55 15.37 4.28
CA THR A 199 6.86 15.61 4.92
C THR A 199 7.14 14.64 6.07
N VAL A 200 6.14 14.40 6.91
CA VAL A 200 6.27 13.49 8.07
C VAL A 200 6.34 12.04 7.59
N SER A 201 5.43 11.66 6.70
CA SER A 201 5.37 10.32 6.10
C SER A 201 6.68 9.96 5.37
N LYS A 202 7.26 10.89 4.59
CA LYS A 202 8.53 10.71 3.90
C LYS A 202 9.70 10.55 4.86
N ALA A 203 9.80 11.41 5.88
CA ALA A 203 10.88 11.34 6.87
C ALA A 203 10.86 10.02 7.66
N ASN A 204 9.69 9.56 8.08
CA ASN A 204 9.54 8.26 8.74
C ASN A 204 9.80 7.09 7.78
N GLY A 205 9.37 7.22 6.52
CA GLY A 205 9.63 6.23 5.48
C GLY A 205 11.13 6.05 5.20
N ASP A 206 11.89 7.15 5.14
CA ASP A 206 13.35 7.10 4.97
C ASP A 206 14.05 6.35 6.11
N ARG A 207 13.57 6.52 7.35
CA ARG A 207 14.06 5.74 8.50
C ARG A 207 13.72 4.25 8.35
N ALA A 208 12.52 3.93 7.89
CA ALA A 208 12.11 2.54 7.64
C ALA A 208 12.99 1.88 6.56
N ILE A 209 13.38 2.62 5.51
CA ILE A 209 14.30 2.11 4.48
C ILE A 209 15.66 1.76 5.09
N LEU A 210 16.22 2.65 5.90
CA LEU A 210 17.51 2.38 6.57
C LEU A 210 17.46 1.14 7.48
N MET A 211 16.32 0.90 8.13
CA MET A 211 16.11 -0.28 8.98
C MET A 211 15.96 -1.59 8.18
N LEU A 212 15.56 -1.54 6.91
CA LEU A 212 15.53 -2.71 6.03
C LEU A 212 16.92 -3.13 5.54
N ASP A 213 17.90 -2.23 5.60
CA ASP A 213 19.25 -2.45 5.09
C ASP A 213 20.24 -2.88 6.19
N LEU A 214 19.77 -3.05 7.44
CA LEU A 214 20.54 -3.52 8.61
C LEU A 214 20.34 -5.02 8.83
#